data_AF-A0A2E8XWY6-F1
#
_entry.id   AF-A0A2E8XWY6-F1
#
_cell.length_a   1.000
_cell.length_b   1.000
_cell.length_c   1.000
_cell.angle_alpha   90.00
_cell.angle_beta   90.00
_cell.angle_gamma   90.00
#
_symmetry.space_group_name_H-M   'P 1'
#
loop_
_entity.id
_entity.type
_entity.pdbx_description
1 polymer ?
#
loop_
_entity_poly.entity_id
_entity_poly.type
_entity_poly.pdbx_seq_one_letter_code
_entity_poly.pdbx_strand_id
1 'polypeptide(L)'
;MINSLLYIIIFINIIFPCPEGYIESSNSSQEDCIPEQFNYSSSTQQAAYFFNNVYFDGVLLDNDDWVGAFNGDTCVGSRKWDINQCNGICDVPVLGQDSQLTQGYMVNGLVPSFKIFKASTLSYVDATPSINFPWSNFSTPILDVLYGCDGDCLQEYVNVNISLLDGWNWVSLNIINDDMSLNSLLSSINGNAQFIKSQEYYADYYEDFGWFGSLNNINNKSMYKLKMNADDNINISAFSVDPSTLVIDLFNGWNWVGYTPQNSLDINNALVNIPNGTADFIKSQYYYSEYYDDIGWFGSLEQMEPYLGYLFRLNEDISFTYNQNFLNRLFKVYEDDNDFKINIHEYENNGVITAALYIENERVSSYDYTLLAFNEKNNLIGKAKGLYFPIDGQVVFPLMVYGNDNQSQIYLKVYNEKEKKYYDVNQEFIFSIDMILGNAINPVKLTVSNFIDQF
;
A
#
# COMPACT_ATOMS: atom_id res chain seq x y z
N MET A 1 -38.08 83.39 -4.82
CA MET A 1 -38.72 82.22 -5.45
C MET A 1 -37.61 81.32 -5.96
N ILE A 2 -37.37 80.21 -5.26
CA ILE A 2 -36.29 79.26 -5.55
C ILE A 2 -36.87 78.22 -6.52
N ASN A 3 -36.25 78.08 -7.70
CA ASN A 3 -36.57 77.03 -8.66
C ASN A 3 -36.05 75.69 -8.14
N SER A 4 -36.95 74.76 -7.86
CA SER A 4 -36.62 73.37 -7.57
C SER A 4 -36.44 72.61 -8.89
N LEU A 5 -35.20 72.20 -9.18
CA LEU A 5 -34.88 71.25 -10.24
C LEU A 5 -34.99 69.84 -9.65
N LEU A 6 -35.97 69.08 -10.12
CA LEU A 6 -36.18 67.68 -9.79
C LEU A 6 -35.19 66.83 -10.62
N TYR A 7 -34.15 66.29 -9.99
CA TYR A 7 -33.28 65.29 -10.60
C TYR A 7 -33.94 63.91 -10.46
N ILE A 8 -34.37 63.33 -11.58
CA ILE A 8 -34.79 61.92 -11.65
C ILE A 8 -33.52 61.09 -11.81
N ILE A 9 -33.14 60.36 -10.76
CA ILE A 9 -32.09 59.34 -10.82
C ILE A 9 -32.73 58.08 -11.42
N ILE A 10 -32.36 57.75 -12.65
CA ILE A 10 -32.70 56.46 -13.28
C ILE A 10 -31.62 55.47 -12.84
N PHE A 11 -31.97 54.54 -11.95
CA PHE A 11 -31.17 53.35 -11.71
C PHE A 11 -31.31 52.43 -12.91
N ILE A 12 -30.27 52.35 -13.74
CA ILE A 12 -30.14 51.29 -14.74
C ILE A 12 -29.58 50.10 -13.96
N ASN A 13 -30.41 49.09 -13.70
CA ASN A 13 -29.94 47.77 -13.28
C ASN A 13 -29.17 47.17 -14.46
N ILE A 14 -27.85 47.30 -14.44
CA ILE A 14 -26.96 46.58 -15.35
C ILE A 14 -26.90 45.15 -14.81
N ILE A 15 -27.70 44.25 -15.39
CA ILE A 15 -27.55 42.81 -15.18
C ILE A 15 -26.29 42.43 -15.94
N PHE A 16 -25.23 42.07 -15.22
CA PHE A 16 -24.03 41.51 -15.85
C PHE A 16 -24.36 40.07 -16.25
N PRO A 17 -24.20 39.70 -17.53
CA PRO A 17 -24.42 38.32 -17.95
C PRO A 17 -23.40 37.40 -17.29
N CYS A 18 -23.79 36.16 -17.00
CA CYS A 18 -22.87 35.17 -16.43
C CYS A 18 -21.68 34.90 -17.36
N PRO A 19 -20.49 34.63 -16.80
CA PRO A 19 -19.33 34.22 -17.58
C PRO A 19 -19.59 32.94 -18.41
N GLU A 20 -18.75 32.71 -19.41
CA GLU A 20 -18.80 31.48 -20.21
C GLU A 20 -18.70 30.23 -19.32
N GLY A 21 -19.53 29.22 -19.59
CA GLY A 21 -19.64 28.01 -18.77
C GLY A 21 -20.58 28.13 -17.57
N TYR A 22 -21.13 29.33 -17.31
CA TYR A 22 -22.06 29.59 -16.22
C TYR A 22 -23.41 30.10 -16.74
N ILE A 23 -24.47 29.85 -15.96
CA ILE A 23 -25.82 30.37 -16.18
C ILE A 23 -26.36 31.06 -14.93
N GLU A 24 -27.38 31.90 -15.09
CA GLU A 24 -28.06 32.52 -13.94
C GLU A 24 -28.68 31.45 -13.04
N SER A 25 -28.41 31.57 -11.74
CA SER A 25 -28.94 30.64 -10.75
C SER A 25 -30.46 30.79 -10.61
N SER A 26 -31.20 29.68 -10.69
CA SER A 26 -32.63 29.67 -10.32
C SER A 26 -32.87 29.77 -8.81
N ASN A 27 -31.81 29.65 -7.98
CA ASN A 27 -31.85 29.78 -6.53
C ASN A 27 -30.97 30.97 -6.10
N SER A 28 -31.59 32.13 -5.88
CA SER A 28 -30.93 33.43 -5.61
C SER A 28 -30.24 33.56 -4.24
N SER A 29 -29.96 32.46 -3.55
CA SER A 29 -29.52 32.46 -2.14
C SER A 29 -28.06 32.05 -1.92
N GLN A 30 -27.33 31.65 -2.96
CA GLN A 30 -25.93 31.22 -2.83
C GLN A 30 -24.99 31.97 -3.77
N GLU A 31 -25.22 31.91 -5.09
CA GLU A 31 -24.40 32.56 -6.11
C GLU A 31 -25.29 33.00 -7.28
N ASP A 32 -24.98 34.14 -7.90
CA ASP A 32 -25.74 34.67 -9.04
C ASP A 32 -25.52 33.84 -10.32
N CYS A 33 -24.32 33.27 -10.46
CA CYS A 33 -23.91 32.45 -11.60
C CYS A 33 -23.42 31.08 -11.13
N ILE A 34 -23.93 30.03 -11.76
CA ILE A 34 -23.61 28.63 -11.44
C ILE A 34 -23.16 27.89 -12.70
N PRO A 35 -22.29 26.87 -12.59
CA PRO A 35 -21.88 26.08 -13.75
C PRO A 35 -23.11 25.47 -14.45
N GLU A 36 -23.13 25.46 -15.78
CA GLU A 36 -24.31 25.09 -16.58
C GLU A 36 -24.92 23.73 -16.18
N GLN A 37 -24.08 22.70 -15.96
CA GLN A 37 -24.56 21.37 -15.56
C GLN A 37 -24.99 21.26 -14.09
N PHE A 38 -24.69 22.25 -13.27
CA PHE A 38 -24.91 22.23 -11.81
C PHE A 38 -26.17 22.99 -11.40
N ASN A 39 -27.05 23.29 -12.36
CA ASN A 39 -28.33 23.94 -12.08
C ASN A 39 -29.39 22.95 -11.55
N TYR A 40 -30.09 23.37 -10.49
CA TYR A 40 -31.09 22.55 -9.82
C TYR A 40 -32.22 23.40 -9.23
N SER A 41 -33.40 22.79 -9.08
CA SER A 41 -34.57 23.36 -8.40
C SER A 41 -34.53 23.09 -6.90
N SER A 42 -35.04 24.01 -6.08
CA SER A 42 -35.12 23.80 -4.63
C SER A 42 -36.11 22.69 -4.26
N SER A 43 -35.86 22.04 -3.11
CA SER A 43 -36.69 21.00 -2.51
C SER A 43 -36.81 21.25 -1.00
N THR A 44 -37.94 20.85 -0.42
CA THR A 44 -38.13 20.78 1.04
C THR A 44 -37.46 19.56 1.66
N GLN A 45 -37.05 18.58 0.85
CA GLN A 45 -36.29 17.40 1.27
C GLN A 45 -34.83 17.57 0.88
N GLN A 46 -33.91 17.43 1.84
CA GLN A 46 -32.48 17.64 1.59
C GLN A 46 -31.60 16.88 2.58
N ALA A 47 -30.40 16.53 2.15
CA ALA A 47 -29.28 16.07 2.97
C ALA A 47 -28.07 16.98 2.72
N ALA A 48 -27.12 17.02 3.65
CA ALA A 48 -25.89 17.79 3.52
C ALA A 48 -24.69 16.84 3.59
N TYR A 49 -24.00 16.63 2.47
CA TYR A 49 -22.85 15.74 2.37
C TYR A 49 -21.57 16.54 2.60
N PHE A 50 -20.95 16.36 3.75
CA PHE A 50 -19.71 17.06 4.11
C PHE A 50 -18.50 16.29 3.61
N PHE A 51 -17.50 17.00 3.08
CA PHE A 51 -16.21 16.44 2.70
C PHE A 51 -15.10 17.18 3.44
N ASN A 52 -14.23 16.45 4.17
CA ASN A 52 -13.09 17.08 4.84
C ASN A 52 -12.15 17.71 3.82
N ASN A 53 -11.85 16.98 2.73
CA ASN A 53 -11.04 17.47 1.62
C ASN A 53 -11.66 17.11 0.27
N VAL A 54 -11.42 17.95 -0.74
CA VAL A 54 -11.76 17.65 -2.14
C VAL A 54 -10.50 17.81 -2.98
N TYR A 55 -10.16 16.78 -3.75
CA TYR A 55 -8.96 16.76 -4.58
C TYR A 55 -9.29 16.71 -6.06
N PHE A 56 -8.49 17.41 -6.85
CA PHE A 56 -8.43 17.30 -8.29
C PHE A 56 -6.98 17.04 -8.70
N ASP A 57 -6.71 15.95 -9.42
CA ASP A 57 -5.35 15.52 -9.79
C ASP A 57 -4.38 15.46 -8.60
N GLY A 58 -4.87 14.98 -7.44
CA GLY A 58 -4.09 14.86 -6.20
C GLY A 58 -3.80 16.19 -5.49
N VAL A 59 -4.35 17.32 -5.96
CA VAL A 59 -4.20 18.65 -5.34
C VAL A 59 -5.54 19.11 -4.77
N LEU A 60 -5.53 19.83 -3.65
CA LEU A 60 -6.74 20.42 -3.08
C LEU A 60 -7.45 21.33 -4.10
N LEU A 61 -8.78 21.23 -4.13
CA LEU A 61 -9.62 21.97 -5.05
C LEU A 61 -9.59 23.49 -4.78
N ASP A 62 -9.61 24.31 -5.84
CA ASP A 62 -9.51 25.76 -5.74
C ASP A 62 -10.84 26.39 -5.31
N ASN A 63 -10.78 27.55 -4.64
CA ASN A 63 -11.98 28.24 -4.12
C ASN A 63 -12.98 28.67 -5.21
N ASP A 64 -12.57 28.74 -6.48
CA ASP A 64 -13.46 29.09 -7.60
C ASP A 64 -14.15 27.90 -8.25
N ASP A 65 -13.72 26.68 -7.92
CA ASP A 65 -14.28 25.44 -8.45
C ASP A 65 -15.57 25.05 -7.73
N TRP A 66 -16.25 24.04 -8.27
CA TRP A 66 -17.54 23.59 -7.76
C TRP A 66 -17.60 22.08 -7.61
N VAL A 67 -18.44 21.63 -6.68
CA VAL A 67 -18.86 20.25 -6.56
C VAL A 67 -20.36 20.15 -6.81
N GLY A 68 -20.76 19.23 -7.67
CA GLY A 68 -22.16 18.92 -7.99
C GLY A 68 -22.52 17.49 -7.56
N ALA A 69 -23.73 17.30 -7.07
CA ALA A 69 -24.31 16.00 -6.75
C ALA A 69 -25.39 15.63 -7.78
N PHE A 70 -25.46 14.35 -8.13
CA PHE A 70 -26.28 13.86 -9.22
C PHE A 70 -27.06 12.58 -8.86
N ASN A 71 -28.24 12.45 -9.47
CA ASN A 71 -28.97 11.19 -9.59
C ASN A 71 -29.04 10.82 -11.08
N GLY A 72 -28.18 9.91 -11.53
CA GLY A 72 -27.95 9.69 -12.96
C GLY A 72 -27.43 10.98 -13.61
N ASP A 73 -28.13 11.47 -14.63
CA ASP A 73 -27.77 12.73 -15.32
C ASP A 73 -28.40 13.99 -14.67
N THR A 74 -29.23 13.82 -13.65
CA THR A 74 -29.96 14.94 -13.03
C THR A 74 -29.13 15.55 -11.91
N CYS A 75 -28.77 16.84 -12.03
CA CYS A 75 -28.18 17.56 -10.90
C CYS A 75 -29.22 17.75 -9.79
N VAL A 76 -28.88 17.27 -8.60
CA VAL A 76 -29.72 17.31 -7.40
C VAL A 76 -29.16 18.26 -6.34
N GLY A 77 -28.12 19.02 -6.67
CA GLY A 77 -27.53 20.03 -5.81
C GLY A 77 -26.07 20.30 -6.13
N SER A 78 -25.56 21.46 -5.72
CA SER A 78 -24.16 21.84 -5.96
C SER A 78 -23.68 22.86 -4.94
N ARG A 79 -22.36 23.03 -4.85
CA ARG A 79 -21.68 23.97 -3.95
C ARG A 79 -20.42 24.52 -4.63
N LYS A 80 -20.22 25.85 -4.56
CA LYS A 80 -18.91 26.46 -4.85
C LYS A 80 -17.94 26.11 -3.72
N TRP A 81 -16.76 25.60 -4.04
CA TRP A 81 -15.84 25.02 -3.06
C TRP A 81 -14.93 26.06 -2.38
N ASP A 82 -15.52 27.14 -1.86
CA ASP A 82 -14.79 28.16 -1.09
C ASP A 82 -14.86 27.85 0.41
N ILE A 83 -13.82 27.19 0.93
CA ILE A 83 -13.73 26.74 2.32
C ILE A 83 -13.85 27.91 3.31
N ASN A 84 -13.42 29.11 2.92
CA ASN A 84 -13.52 30.31 3.77
C ASN A 84 -14.97 30.74 3.97
N GLN A 85 -15.84 30.50 2.98
CA GLN A 85 -17.27 30.78 3.08
C GLN A 85 -18.03 29.67 3.83
N CYS A 86 -17.41 28.50 3.99
CA CYS A 86 -17.98 27.34 4.68
C CYS A 86 -17.55 27.20 6.15
N ASN A 87 -16.82 28.18 6.71
CA ASN A 87 -16.25 28.08 8.07
C ASN A 87 -15.36 26.83 8.30
N GLY A 88 -14.62 26.41 7.28
CA GLY A 88 -13.62 25.34 7.39
C GLY A 88 -14.00 24.00 6.76
N ILE A 89 -15.28 23.65 6.65
CA ILE A 89 -15.72 22.43 5.95
C ILE A 89 -16.98 22.73 5.13
N CYS A 90 -16.93 22.45 3.83
CA CYS A 90 -18.07 22.64 2.94
C CYS A 90 -18.93 21.37 2.88
N ASP A 91 -20.25 21.56 2.76
CA ASP A 91 -21.20 20.52 2.39
C ASP A 91 -21.65 20.66 0.94
N VAL A 92 -22.01 19.56 0.29
CA VAL A 92 -22.81 19.58 -0.94
C VAL A 92 -24.26 19.31 -0.54
N PRO A 93 -25.19 20.25 -0.81
CA PRO A 93 -26.60 19.98 -0.58
C PRO A 93 -27.05 18.93 -1.59
N VAL A 94 -27.76 17.90 -1.15
CA VAL A 94 -28.29 16.84 -2.01
C VAL A 94 -29.79 16.76 -1.79
N LEU A 95 -30.56 17.17 -2.81
CA LEU A 95 -31.99 17.37 -2.72
C LEU A 95 -32.79 16.12 -3.07
N GLY A 96 -33.91 15.94 -2.36
CA GLY A 96 -34.85 14.85 -2.56
C GLY A 96 -36.03 15.25 -3.45
N GLN A 97 -36.71 14.26 -4.01
CA GLN A 97 -37.93 14.47 -4.77
C GLN A 97 -39.12 14.75 -3.85
N ASP A 98 -39.75 15.91 -4.02
CA ASP A 98 -40.91 16.37 -3.22
C ASP A 98 -42.03 17.01 -4.06
N SER A 99 -41.80 17.26 -5.34
CA SER A 99 -42.74 17.92 -6.25
C SER A 99 -42.50 17.52 -7.71
N GLN A 100 -43.30 18.04 -8.63
CA GLN A 100 -43.10 17.83 -10.07
C GLN A 100 -41.82 18.52 -10.59
N LEU A 101 -41.36 19.59 -9.93
CA LEU A 101 -40.14 20.31 -10.31
C LEU A 101 -38.87 19.53 -9.93
N THR A 102 -38.96 18.69 -8.90
CA THR A 102 -37.86 17.86 -8.39
C THR A 102 -38.00 16.40 -8.84
N GLN A 103 -38.75 16.16 -9.92
CA GLN A 103 -38.90 14.82 -10.48
C GLN A 103 -37.53 14.28 -10.95
N GLY A 104 -37.17 13.08 -10.50
CA GLY A 104 -35.86 12.47 -10.77
C GLY A 104 -34.82 12.77 -9.68
N TYR A 105 -35.17 13.51 -8.62
CA TYR A 105 -34.26 13.77 -7.50
C TYR A 105 -34.15 12.55 -6.59
N MET A 106 -33.34 12.66 -5.54
CA MET A 106 -33.08 11.54 -4.63
C MET A 106 -34.36 11.04 -3.95
N VAL A 107 -34.42 9.73 -3.76
CA VAL A 107 -35.36 9.07 -2.84
C VAL A 107 -34.56 8.25 -1.83
N ASN A 108 -35.14 7.99 -0.65
CA ASN A 108 -34.44 7.31 0.44
C ASN A 108 -33.78 6.00 -0.04
N GLY A 109 -32.49 5.86 0.25
CA GLY A 109 -31.67 4.69 -0.10
C GLY A 109 -30.91 4.79 -1.43
N LEU A 110 -31.19 5.78 -2.28
CA LEU A 110 -30.35 6.04 -3.46
C LEU A 110 -29.00 6.63 -3.06
N VAL A 111 -27.93 6.29 -3.78
CA VAL A 111 -26.59 6.85 -3.57
C VAL A 111 -26.35 7.95 -4.60
N PRO A 112 -26.03 9.20 -4.21
CA PRO A 112 -25.70 10.24 -5.17
C PRO A 112 -24.32 9.97 -5.79
N SER A 113 -24.15 10.33 -7.07
CA SER A 113 -22.83 10.50 -7.67
C SER A 113 -22.40 11.96 -7.60
N PHE A 114 -21.11 12.22 -7.75
CA PHE A 114 -20.55 13.57 -7.64
C PHE A 114 -19.74 13.92 -8.88
N LYS A 115 -19.68 15.21 -9.19
CA LYS A 115 -18.76 15.77 -10.20
C LYS A 115 -18.05 16.98 -9.64
N ILE A 116 -16.82 17.19 -10.09
CA ILE A 116 -16.07 18.42 -9.87
C ILE A 116 -16.11 19.25 -11.15
N PHE A 117 -16.34 20.55 -11.03
CA PHE A 117 -16.20 21.50 -12.11
C PHE A 117 -15.02 22.42 -11.84
N LYS A 118 -14.04 22.42 -12.75
CA LYS A 118 -12.86 23.26 -12.70
C LYS A 118 -13.13 24.59 -13.41
N ALA A 119 -13.15 25.68 -12.65
CA ALA A 119 -13.47 27.00 -13.19
C ALA A 119 -12.39 27.52 -14.15
N SER A 120 -11.13 27.15 -13.91
CA SER A 120 -9.98 27.57 -14.72
C SER A 120 -9.98 26.99 -16.15
N THR A 121 -10.56 25.81 -16.34
CA THR A 121 -10.59 25.07 -17.62
C THR A 121 -12.00 24.88 -18.18
N LEU A 122 -13.04 25.25 -17.42
CA LEU A 122 -14.45 25.02 -17.72
C LEU A 122 -14.78 23.54 -17.99
N SER A 123 -14.07 22.62 -17.32
CA SER A 123 -14.23 21.18 -17.48
C SER A 123 -14.96 20.55 -16.29
N TYR A 124 -15.69 19.46 -16.58
CA TYR A 124 -16.35 18.62 -15.59
C TYR A 124 -15.66 17.27 -15.54
N VAL A 125 -15.38 16.77 -14.35
CA VAL A 125 -14.90 15.41 -14.13
C VAL A 125 -15.81 14.69 -13.16
N ASP A 126 -16.00 13.39 -13.38
CA ASP A 126 -16.64 12.55 -12.38
C ASP A 126 -15.74 12.47 -11.15
N ALA A 127 -16.36 12.46 -9.97
CA ALA A 127 -15.65 12.45 -8.71
C ALA A 127 -16.10 11.29 -7.82
N THR A 128 -15.13 10.64 -7.20
CA THR A 128 -15.30 9.45 -6.37
C THR A 128 -15.20 9.85 -4.89
N PRO A 129 -16.22 9.57 -4.07
CA PRO A 129 -16.12 9.78 -2.62
C PRO A 129 -15.31 8.64 -1.97
N SER A 130 -14.66 8.92 -0.84
CA SER A 130 -13.94 7.91 -0.04
C SER A 130 -14.85 6.77 0.45
N ILE A 131 -16.15 7.04 0.56
CA ILE A 131 -17.18 6.08 0.91
C ILE A 131 -18.52 6.48 0.29
N ASN A 132 -19.30 5.50 -0.17
CA ASN A 132 -20.63 5.76 -0.71
C ASN A 132 -21.68 5.75 0.42
N PHE A 133 -22.32 6.90 0.65
CA PHE A 133 -23.42 7.01 1.63
C PHE A 133 -24.78 7.14 0.93
N PRO A 134 -25.74 6.22 1.20
CA PRO A 134 -27.10 6.34 0.73
C PRO A 134 -27.78 7.60 1.28
N TRP A 135 -28.54 8.27 0.42
CA TRP A 135 -29.30 9.46 0.73
C TRP A 135 -30.49 9.13 1.63
N SER A 136 -30.71 9.98 2.62
CA SER A 136 -31.92 10.00 3.44
C SER A 136 -32.25 11.45 3.74
N ASN A 137 -33.54 11.79 3.77
CA ASN A 137 -33.94 13.14 4.14
C ASN A 137 -33.37 13.55 5.50
N PHE A 138 -32.78 14.75 5.57
CA PHE A 138 -32.07 15.35 6.70
C PHE A 138 -30.82 14.62 7.20
N SER A 139 -30.24 13.69 6.41
CA SER A 139 -28.95 13.10 6.76
C SER A 139 -27.80 14.08 6.56
N THR A 140 -26.73 13.88 7.35
CA THR A 140 -25.50 14.69 7.28
C THR A 140 -24.26 13.78 7.26
N PRO A 141 -24.07 12.96 6.20
CA PRO A 141 -22.88 12.13 6.10
C PRO A 141 -21.63 13.01 6.02
N ILE A 142 -20.58 12.58 6.72
CA ILE A 142 -19.26 13.20 6.71
C ILE A 142 -18.32 12.20 6.06
N LEU A 143 -17.66 12.63 5.00
CA LEU A 143 -16.74 11.84 4.19
C LEU A 143 -15.35 12.47 4.28
N ASP A 144 -14.33 11.62 4.26
CA ASP A 144 -12.95 12.12 4.35
C ASP A 144 -12.54 12.86 3.07
N VAL A 145 -12.83 12.25 1.92
CA VAL A 145 -12.36 12.76 0.63
C VAL A 145 -13.44 12.63 -0.44
N LEU A 146 -13.52 13.65 -1.30
CA LEU A 146 -14.01 13.51 -2.67
C LEU A 146 -12.85 13.77 -3.61
N TYR A 147 -12.65 12.95 -4.64
CA TYR A 147 -11.55 13.17 -5.58
C TYR A 147 -11.96 12.92 -7.02
N GLY A 148 -11.45 13.74 -7.93
CA GLY A 148 -11.56 13.58 -9.37
C GLY A 148 -10.20 13.78 -10.03
N CYS A 149 -10.06 13.36 -11.29
CA CYS A 149 -8.85 13.58 -12.06
C CYS A 149 -9.21 13.84 -13.54
N ASP A 150 -8.28 14.44 -14.29
CA ASP A 150 -8.37 14.54 -15.74
C ASP A 150 -7.69 13.32 -16.40
N GLY A 151 -8.48 12.47 -17.06
CA GLY A 151 -7.98 11.25 -17.72
C GLY A 151 -7.97 10.02 -16.81
N ASP A 152 -6.90 9.20 -16.90
CA ASP A 152 -6.77 7.96 -16.12
C ASP A 152 -6.27 8.29 -14.70
N CYS A 153 -7.14 8.14 -13.69
CA CYS A 153 -6.76 8.31 -12.29
C CYS A 153 -5.81 7.17 -11.87
N LEU A 154 -4.51 7.38 -11.97
CA LEU A 154 -3.51 6.38 -11.55
C LEU A 154 -3.40 6.23 -10.02
N GLN A 155 -4.01 7.15 -9.26
CA GLN A 155 -4.06 7.11 -7.81
C GLN A 155 -5.49 6.93 -7.33
N GLU A 156 -5.67 6.04 -6.36
CA GLU A 156 -6.95 5.73 -5.73
C GLU A 156 -6.90 6.10 -4.25
N TYR A 157 -8.01 6.59 -3.69
CA TYR A 157 -8.10 6.78 -2.25
C TYR A 157 -8.40 5.44 -1.57
N VAL A 158 -7.44 4.92 -0.80
CA VAL A 158 -7.47 3.57 -0.23
C VAL A 158 -7.48 3.61 1.29
N ASN A 159 -8.13 2.61 1.88
CA ASN A 159 -8.07 2.33 3.31
C ASN A 159 -7.09 1.18 3.55
N VAL A 160 -5.94 1.50 4.13
CA VAL A 160 -4.87 0.55 4.43
C VAL A 160 -5.04 0.02 5.85
N ASN A 161 -5.00 -1.30 5.98
CA ASN A 161 -4.93 -2.01 7.24
C ASN A 161 -3.75 -2.99 7.17
N ILE A 162 -2.64 -2.67 7.86
CA ILE A 162 -1.44 -3.50 7.87
C ILE A 162 -1.38 -4.21 9.20
N SER A 163 -1.51 -5.54 9.18
CA SER A 163 -1.41 -6.35 10.40
C SER A 163 0.04 -6.55 10.80
N LEU A 164 0.36 -6.19 12.04
CA LEU A 164 1.67 -6.31 12.64
C LEU A 164 1.60 -7.25 13.83
N LEU A 165 2.54 -8.18 13.91
CA LEU A 165 2.63 -9.13 15.02
C LEU A 165 3.65 -8.64 16.06
N ASP A 166 3.52 -9.12 17.28
CA ASP A 166 4.49 -8.87 18.35
C ASP A 166 5.92 -9.20 17.89
N GLY A 167 6.86 -8.32 18.20
CA GLY A 167 8.25 -8.38 17.72
C GLY A 167 8.48 -7.62 16.40
N TRP A 168 9.42 -8.11 15.60
CA TRP A 168 9.94 -7.44 14.40
C TRP A 168 9.07 -7.67 13.18
N ASN A 169 8.76 -6.60 12.46
CA ASN A 169 8.01 -6.59 11.21
C ASN A 169 8.80 -5.80 10.17
N TRP A 170 9.04 -6.37 8.99
CA TRP A 170 9.65 -5.65 7.87
C TRP A 170 8.54 -5.09 6.98
N VAL A 171 8.36 -3.77 7.03
CA VAL A 171 7.21 -3.09 6.44
C VAL A 171 7.62 -2.03 5.42
N SER A 172 6.73 -1.73 4.49
CA SER A 172 6.81 -0.55 3.63
C SER A 172 5.42 0.07 3.44
N LEU A 173 5.35 1.31 2.96
CA LEU A 173 4.08 1.99 2.70
C LEU A 173 3.98 2.39 1.23
N ASN A 174 2.87 2.06 0.60
CA ASN A 174 2.53 2.38 -0.78
C ASN A 174 1.41 3.44 -0.87
N ILE A 175 1.33 4.33 0.12
CA ILE A 175 0.34 5.41 0.19
C ILE A 175 0.98 6.78 0.40
N ILE A 176 0.33 7.83 -0.08
CA ILE A 176 0.74 9.22 -0.02
C ILE A 176 -0.30 9.99 0.79
N ASN A 177 0.17 10.69 1.81
CA ASN A 177 -0.62 11.58 2.65
C ASN A 177 0.07 12.95 2.74
N ASP A 178 -0.68 13.99 3.11
CA ASP A 178 -0.13 15.35 3.30
C ASP A 178 0.89 15.38 4.45
N ASP A 179 0.66 14.58 5.50
CA ASP A 179 1.56 14.41 6.63
C ASP A 179 2.10 12.96 6.66
N MET A 180 3.31 12.79 6.13
CA MET A 180 4.06 11.53 6.12
C MET A 180 4.94 11.31 7.37
N SER A 181 4.72 12.08 8.44
CA SER A 181 5.48 11.91 9.69
C SER A 181 5.13 10.60 10.39
N LEU A 182 6.08 10.07 11.19
CA LEU A 182 5.84 8.86 11.99
C LEU A 182 4.64 9.03 12.93
N ASN A 183 4.52 10.20 13.56
CA ASN A 183 3.44 10.49 14.52
C ASN A 183 2.06 10.55 13.86
N SER A 184 1.99 10.94 12.59
CA SER A 184 0.77 10.87 11.79
C SER A 184 0.45 9.41 11.41
N LEU A 185 1.36 8.77 10.68
CA LEU A 185 1.11 7.49 10.02
C LEU A 185 1.04 6.29 10.98
N LEU A 186 1.75 6.32 12.11
CA LEU A 186 1.77 5.22 13.08
C LEU A 186 0.87 5.49 14.30
N SER A 187 0.03 6.53 14.24
CA SER A 187 -0.83 6.92 15.36
C SER A 187 -1.78 5.81 15.83
N SER A 188 -2.24 4.95 14.91
CA SER A 188 -3.16 3.85 15.23
C SER A 188 -2.53 2.74 16.07
N ILE A 189 -1.19 2.67 16.14
CA ILE A 189 -0.44 1.68 16.91
C ILE A 189 0.31 2.29 18.11
N ASN A 190 -0.05 3.52 18.48
CA ASN A 190 0.57 4.23 19.61
C ASN A 190 0.50 3.39 20.90
N GLY A 191 1.65 3.20 21.54
CA GLY A 191 1.80 2.35 22.73
C GLY A 191 2.07 0.87 22.46
N ASN A 192 1.77 0.38 21.25
CA ASN A 192 1.99 -1.01 20.86
C ASN A 192 3.27 -1.22 20.04
N ALA A 193 3.95 -0.14 19.66
CA ALA A 193 5.28 -0.17 19.03
C ALA A 193 6.33 0.48 19.93
N GLN A 194 7.59 0.04 19.80
CA GLN A 194 8.71 0.58 20.59
C GLN A 194 9.81 1.23 19.76
N PHE A 195 10.09 0.71 18.56
CA PHE A 195 11.27 1.11 17.80
C PHE A 195 11.05 0.92 16.30
N ILE A 196 11.51 1.85 15.49
CA ILE A 196 11.49 1.74 14.03
C ILE A 196 12.84 2.18 13.46
N LYS A 197 13.30 1.50 12.42
CA LYS A 197 14.46 1.94 11.65
C LYS A 197 14.31 1.73 10.15
N SER A 198 14.92 2.64 9.42
CA SER A 198 15.29 2.50 8.02
C SER A 198 16.76 2.06 7.91
N GLN A 199 17.30 2.05 6.70
CA GLN A 199 18.71 1.76 6.48
C GLN A 199 19.64 2.79 7.14
N GLU A 200 19.24 4.06 7.22
CA GLU A 200 20.09 5.16 7.68
C GLU A 200 19.64 5.80 8.99
N TYR A 201 18.35 5.73 9.31
CA TYR A 201 17.74 6.47 10.41
C TYR A 201 16.88 5.58 11.30
N TYR A 202 16.64 6.01 12.53
CA TYR A 202 15.79 5.29 13.49
C TYR A 202 14.98 6.25 14.37
N ALA A 203 13.96 5.71 15.03
CA ALA A 203 13.20 6.39 16.07
C ALA A 203 12.72 5.40 17.14
N ASP A 204 12.61 5.91 18.37
CA ASP A 204 12.00 5.24 19.51
C ASP A 204 10.62 5.85 19.78
N TYR A 205 9.69 5.05 20.30
CA TYR A 205 8.38 5.54 20.73
C TYR A 205 8.41 5.87 22.23
N TYR A 206 7.94 7.06 22.58
CA TYR A 206 7.77 7.50 23.97
C TYR A 206 6.30 7.83 24.23
N GLU A 207 5.69 7.24 25.25
CA GLU A 207 4.24 7.36 25.53
C GLU A 207 3.75 8.82 25.65
N ASP A 208 4.53 9.70 26.30
CA ASP A 208 4.15 11.10 26.53
C ASP A 208 4.53 12.06 25.37
N PHE A 209 5.24 11.59 24.35
CA PHE A 209 5.82 12.45 23.30
C PHE A 209 5.55 11.96 21.87
N GLY A 210 5.33 10.66 21.69
CA GLY A 210 5.27 10.00 20.38
C GLY A 210 6.64 9.53 19.90
N TRP A 211 6.74 9.33 18.59
CA TRP A 211 7.97 8.92 17.90
C TRP A 211 9.01 10.03 17.92
N PHE A 212 10.24 9.68 18.31
CA PHE A 212 11.36 10.61 18.34
C PHE A 212 12.66 9.93 17.92
N GLY A 213 13.39 10.56 17.01
CA GLY A 213 14.69 10.07 16.55
C GLY A 213 15.18 10.79 15.29
N SER A 214 16.18 10.21 14.64
CA SER A 214 16.67 10.71 13.35
C SER A 214 15.70 10.42 12.21
N LEU A 215 14.87 9.37 12.35
CA LEU A 215 13.79 9.07 11.43
C LEU A 215 12.54 9.85 11.87
N ASN A 216 12.11 10.81 11.07
CA ASN A 216 10.93 11.63 11.38
C ASN A 216 9.75 11.37 10.42
N ASN A 217 10.04 10.92 9.20
CA ASN A 217 9.05 10.68 8.15
C ASN A 217 9.25 9.30 7.53
N ILE A 218 8.13 8.70 7.09
CA ILE A 218 8.14 7.53 6.21
C ILE A 218 8.11 8.02 4.76
N ASN A 219 8.82 7.35 3.88
CA ASN A 219 8.73 7.55 2.44
C ASN A 219 8.27 6.23 1.78
N ASN A 220 7.91 6.31 0.50
CA ASN A 220 7.38 5.17 -0.25
C ASN A 220 8.43 4.32 -0.94
N LYS A 221 9.70 4.74 -0.91
CA LYS A 221 10.81 4.08 -1.61
C LYS A 221 11.52 3.06 -0.70
N SER A 222 11.55 3.34 0.60
CA SER A 222 12.28 2.57 1.60
C SER A 222 11.39 1.55 2.29
N MET A 223 12.00 0.46 2.77
CA MET A 223 11.41 -0.37 3.80
C MET A 223 11.91 0.01 5.20
N TYR A 224 11.17 -0.44 6.22
CA TYR A 224 11.41 -0.18 7.62
C TYR A 224 11.33 -1.47 8.43
N LYS A 225 12.21 -1.63 9.42
CA LYS A 225 12.04 -2.66 10.46
C LYS A 225 11.36 -2.00 11.65
N LEU A 226 10.13 -2.40 11.93
CA LEU A 226 9.30 -1.92 13.03
C LEU A 226 9.24 -3.00 14.11
N LYS A 227 9.56 -2.65 15.35
CA LYS A 227 9.48 -3.53 16.50
C LYS A 227 8.23 -3.19 17.31
N MET A 228 7.34 -4.16 17.40
CA MET A 228 6.12 -4.15 18.18
C MET A 228 6.35 -4.69 19.61
N ASN A 229 5.41 -4.39 20.50
CA ASN A 229 5.28 -4.94 21.85
C ASN A 229 4.05 -5.85 21.99
N ALA A 230 3.12 -5.77 21.03
CA ALA A 230 1.89 -6.55 20.95
C ALA A 230 1.38 -6.52 19.50
N ASP A 231 0.55 -7.51 19.14
CA ASP A 231 -0.14 -7.52 17.86
C ASP A 231 -1.05 -6.29 17.74
N ASP A 232 -0.97 -5.56 16.62
CA ASP A 232 -1.83 -4.42 16.32
C ASP A 232 -1.81 -4.11 14.81
N ASN A 233 -2.66 -3.19 14.36
CA ASN A 233 -2.77 -2.83 12.96
C ASN A 233 -2.48 -1.34 12.71
N ILE A 234 -1.66 -1.06 11.70
CA ILE A 234 -1.61 0.30 11.11
C ILE A 234 -2.88 0.52 10.32
N ASN A 235 -3.63 1.58 10.62
CA ASN A 235 -4.85 1.98 9.93
C ASN A 235 -4.69 3.38 9.35
N ILE A 236 -4.66 3.50 8.02
CA ILE A 236 -4.44 4.77 7.31
C ILE A 236 -5.38 4.87 6.12
N SER A 237 -6.02 6.02 5.95
CA SER A 237 -6.80 6.35 4.75
C SER A 237 -6.06 7.44 3.97
N ALA A 238 -5.62 7.13 2.75
CA ALA A 238 -4.82 8.06 1.94
C ALA A 238 -4.81 7.67 0.46
N PHE A 239 -4.19 8.47 -0.40
CA PHE A 239 -4.04 8.13 -1.82
C PHE A 239 -2.99 7.05 -2.02
N SER A 240 -3.18 6.17 -2.99
CA SER A 240 -2.16 5.21 -3.41
C SER A 240 -1.00 5.93 -4.10
N VAL A 241 0.20 5.37 -3.95
CA VAL A 241 1.33 5.72 -4.83
C VAL A 241 1.00 5.28 -6.26
N ASP A 242 1.52 6.01 -7.25
CA ASP A 242 1.61 5.57 -8.64
C ASP A 242 2.99 4.94 -8.90
N PRO A 243 3.09 3.59 -8.99
CA PRO A 243 4.35 2.90 -9.21
C PRO A 243 5.11 3.28 -10.48
N SER A 244 4.40 3.75 -11.52
CA SER A 244 4.99 4.03 -12.83
C SER A 244 5.77 5.34 -12.86
N THR A 245 5.46 6.26 -11.94
CA THR A 245 6.07 7.58 -11.84
C THR A 245 7.01 7.71 -10.66
N LEU A 246 6.91 6.86 -9.63
CA LEU A 246 7.82 6.88 -8.49
C LEU A 246 9.17 6.21 -8.80
N VAL A 247 10.16 7.03 -9.17
CA VAL A 247 11.54 6.58 -9.40
C VAL A 247 12.23 6.23 -8.08
N ILE A 248 12.77 5.01 -7.99
CA ILE A 248 13.55 4.50 -6.86
C ILE A 248 15.01 4.42 -7.26
N ASP A 249 15.86 5.10 -6.50
CA ASP A 249 17.31 5.11 -6.68
C ASP A 249 17.94 4.07 -5.76
N LEU A 250 18.67 3.12 -6.34
CA LEU A 250 19.38 2.05 -5.66
C LEU A 250 20.87 2.13 -5.97
N PHE A 251 21.69 1.80 -4.99
CA PHE A 251 23.16 1.86 -5.09
C PHE A 251 23.77 0.46 -5.09
N ASN A 252 24.99 0.34 -5.59
CA ASN A 252 25.77 -0.89 -5.49
C ASN A 252 25.84 -1.39 -4.03
N GLY A 253 25.55 -2.67 -3.82
CA GLY A 253 25.43 -3.30 -2.51
C GLY A 253 23.99 -3.43 -2.03
N TRP A 254 23.81 -3.46 -0.71
CA TRP A 254 22.52 -3.70 -0.07
C TRP A 254 21.66 -2.44 0.01
N ASN A 255 20.40 -2.55 -0.40
CA ASN A 255 19.39 -1.51 -0.36
C ASN A 255 18.14 -2.01 0.37
N TRP A 256 17.55 -1.14 1.18
CA TRP A 256 16.30 -1.39 1.91
C TRP A 256 15.12 -0.80 1.14
N VAL A 257 14.44 -1.62 0.35
CA VAL A 257 13.49 -1.18 -0.67
C VAL A 257 12.05 -1.51 -0.26
N GLY A 258 11.16 -0.52 -0.40
CA GLY A 258 9.73 -0.68 -0.24
C GLY A 258 9.04 -1.16 -1.52
N TYR A 259 7.83 -1.69 -1.38
CA TYR A 259 7.01 -2.14 -2.50
C TYR A 259 5.83 -1.19 -2.70
N THR A 260 5.79 -0.54 -3.86
CA THR A 260 4.87 0.58 -4.17
C THR A 260 3.58 0.20 -4.89
N PRO A 261 3.48 -0.94 -5.62
CA PRO A 261 2.20 -1.38 -6.15
C PRO A 261 1.17 -1.72 -5.06
N GLN A 262 -0.12 -1.52 -5.37
CA GLN A 262 -1.23 -1.84 -4.48
C GLN A 262 -1.59 -3.35 -4.44
N ASN A 263 -1.13 -4.10 -5.43
CA ASN A 263 -1.46 -5.51 -5.60
C ASN A 263 -0.19 -6.36 -5.58
N SER A 264 -0.33 -7.63 -5.22
CA SER A 264 0.72 -8.64 -5.37
C SER A 264 1.12 -8.78 -6.85
N LEU A 265 2.42 -8.85 -7.12
CA LEU A 265 2.97 -9.08 -8.46
C LEU A 265 4.05 -10.17 -8.43
N ASP A 266 4.11 -10.96 -9.50
CA ASP A 266 5.23 -11.87 -9.74
C ASP A 266 6.54 -11.07 -9.78
N ILE A 267 7.56 -11.56 -9.09
CA ILE A 267 8.83 -10.85 -8.93
C ILE A 267 9.49 -10.52 -10.26
N ASN A 268 9.37 -11.39 -11.28
CA ASN A 268 9.91 -11.14 -12.62
C ASN A 268 9.13 -10.07 -13.36
N ASN A 269 7.84 -9.91 -13.06
CA ASN A 269 7.03 -8.83 -13.61
C ASN A 269 7.29 -7.51 -12.88
N ALA A 270 7.32 -7.53 -11.54
CA ALA A 270 7.50 -6.34 -10.70
C ALA A 270 8.84 -5.65 -10.99
N LEU A 271 9.90 -6.43 -11.17
CA LEU A 271 11.27 -5.97 -11.35
C LEU A 271 11.74 -5.96 -12.82
N VAL A 272 10.84 -6.09 -13.79
CA VAL A 272 11.19 -6.18 -15.23
C VAL A 272 11.95 -4.95 -15.75
N ASN A 273 11.78 -3.79 -15.10
CA ASN A 273 12.44 -2.55 -15.47
C ASN A 273 13.89 -2.45 -14.95
N ILE A 274 14.37 -3.45 -14.21
CA ILE A 274 15.76 -3.57 -13.80
C ILE A 274 16.51 -4.36 -14.89
N PRO A 275 17.56 -3.79 -15.51
CA PRO A 275 18.38 -4.50 -16.47
C PRO A 275 18.99 -5.78 -15.90
N ASN A 276 19.10 -6.80 -16.76
CA ASN A 276 19.68 -8.09 -16.40
C ASN A 276 21.11 -7.92 -15.86
N GLY A 277 21.41 -8.56 -14.74
CA GLY A 277 22.73 -8.52 -14.09
C GLY A 277 22.98 -7.33 -13.16
N THR A 278 22.12 -6.30 -13.17
CA THR A 278 22.24 -5.14 -12.26
C THR A 278 21.99 -5.53 -10.79
N ALA A 279 21.12 -6.51 -10.55
CA ALA A 279 20.85 -7.05 -9.22
C ALA A 279 20.94 -8.58 -9.23
N ASP A 280 21.42 -9.16 -8.12
CA ASP A 280 21.70 -10.60 -8.04
C ASP A 280 20.92 -11.32 -6.92
N PHE A 281 20.45 -10.60 -5.91
CA PHE A 281 19.83 -11.21 -4.73
C PHE A 281 18.76 -10.31 -4.12
N ILE A 282 17.61 -10.86 -3.76
CA ILE A 282 16.54 -10.17 -3.05
C ILE A 282 15.91 -11.07 -1.98
N LYS A 283 15.62 -10.51 -0.81
CA LYS A 283 14.88 -11.21 0.26
C LYS A 283 13.92 -10.31 1.00
N SER A 284 12.84 -10.89 1.51
CA SER A 284 11.96 -10.29 2.51
C SER A 284 12.25 -10.86 3.89
N GLN A 285 11.38 -10.57 4.85
CA GLN A 285 11.40 -11.29 6.13
C GLN A 285 11.07 -12.78 5.96
N TYR A 286 10.39 -13.20 4.90
CA TYR A 286 9.82 -14.54 4.76
C TYR A 286 10.53 -15.42 3.73
N TYR A 287 11.00 -14.84 2.63
CA TYR A 287 11.45 -15.56 1.45
C TYR A 287 12.60 -14.85 0.75
N TYR A 288 13.28 -15.52 -0.19
CA TYR A 288 14.31 -14.91 -1.03
C TYR A 288 14.34 -15.49 -2.44
N SER A 289 14.95 -14.74 -3.36
CA SER A 289 15.21 -15.14 -4.74
C SER A 289 16.57 -14.61 -5.21
N GLU A 290 17.18 -15.36 -6.13
CA GLU A 290 18.43 -15.01 -6.82
C GLU A 290 18.14 -14.82 -8.30
N TYR A 291 18.90 -13.94 -8.96
CA TYR A 291 18.76 -13.70 -10.39
C TYR A 291 19.63 -14.65 -11.21
N TYR A 292 19.05 -15.25 -12.25
CA TYR A 292 19.73 -16.12 -13.21
C TYR A 292 19.41 -15.65 -14.64
N ASP A 293 20.43 -15.38 -15.46
CA ASP A 293 20.25 -14.78 -16.79
C ASP A 293 19.27 -15.53 -17.70
N ASP A 294 19.21 -16.87 -17.61
CA ASP A 294 18.37 -17.70 -18.48
C ASP A 294 16.88 -17.75 -18.06
N ILE A 295 16.57 -17.50 -16.79
CA ILE A 295 15.23 -17.71 -16.22
C ILE A 295 14.69 -16.56 -15.37
N GLY A 296 15.49 -15.53 -15.12
CA GLY A 296 15.15 -14.41 -14.23
C GLY A 296 15.32 -14.75 -12.74
N TRP A 297 14.48 -14.13 -11.92
CA TRP A 297 14.39 -14.34 -10.48
C TRP A 297 13.85 -15.73 -10.17
N PHE A 298 14.61 -16.50 -9.39
CA PHE A 298 14.24 -17.83 -8.94
C PHE A 298 14.56 -18.02 -7.45
N GLY A 299 13.62 -18.60 -6.70
CA GLY A 299 13.77 -18.89 -5.29
C GLY A 299 12.42 -19.12 -4.62
N SER A 300 12.39 -18.99 -3.29
CA SER A 300 11.15 -19.06 -2.51
C SER A 300 10.32 -17.78 -2.58
N LEU A 301 10.91 -16.66 -2.99
CA LEU A 301 10.20 -15.40 -3.21
C LEU A 301 9.71 -15.30 -4.66
N GLU A 302 8.50 -15.79 -4.91
CA GLU A 302 7.87 -15.73 -6.24
C GLU A 302 7.02 -14.46 -6.44
N GLN A 303 6.47 -13.91 -5.36
CA GLN A 303 5.60 -12.73 -5.38
C GLN A 303 6.16 -11.62 -4.49
N MET A 304 6.00 -10.38 -4.94
CA MET A 304 6.19 -9.19 -4.13
C MET A 304 4.83 -8.69 -3.66
N GLU A 305 4.69 -8.41 -2.37
CA GLU A 305 3.42 -8.14 -1.71
C GLU A 305 3.36 -6.71 -1.17
N PRO A 306 2.19 -6.05 -1.25
CA PRO A 306 1.93 -4.81 -0.54
C PRO A 306 2.36 -4.89 0.93
N TYR A 307 2.86 -3.76 1.43
CA TYR A 307 3.23 -3.56 2.83
C TYR A 307 4.46 -4.31 3.32
N LEU A 308 5.05 -5.24 2.55
CA LEU A 308 6.31 -5.89 2.91
C LEU A 308 7.54 -5.06 2.54
N GLY A 309 8.63 -5.29 3.26
CA GLY A 309 9.95 -4.73 2.98
C GLY A 309 10.93 -5.74 2.38
N TYR A 310 11.84 -5.26 1.52
CA TYR A 310 12.81 -6.09 0.81
C TYR A 310 14.25 -5.58 0.99
N LEU A 311 15.17 -6.50 1.26
CA LEU A 311 16.60 -6.28 1.11
C LEU A 311 17.03 -6.70 -0.29
N PHE A 312 17.59 -5.77 -1.03
CA PHE A 312 17.97 -5.94 -2.42
C PHE A 312 19.47 -5.70 -2.59
N ARG A 313 20.20 -6.68 -3.16
CA ARG A 313 21.63 -6.56 -3.45
C ARG A 313 21.85 -6.27 -4.93
N LEU A 314 22.55 -5.18 -5.19
CA LEU A 314 22.88 -4.70 -6.51
C LEU A 314 24.38 -4.80 -6.77
N ASN A 315 24.74 -4.96 -8.04
CA ASN A 315 26.11 -4.98 -8.53
C ASN A 315 26.59 -3.60 -9.03
N GLU A 316 25.65 -2.69 -9.29
CA GLU A 316 25.87 -1.33 -9.77
C GLU A 316 24.70 -0.40 -9.39
N ASP A 317 24.89 0.91 -9.50
CA ASP A 317 23.86 1.90 -9.20
C ASP A 317 22.79 1.94 -10.31
N ILE A 318 21.53 2.15 -9.94
CA ILE A 318 20.40 2.24 -10.87
C ILE A 318 19.27 3.11 -10.32
N SER A 319 18.51 3.73 -11.22
CA SER A 319 17.18 4.26 -10.92
C SER A 319 16.13 3.46 -11.71
N PHE A 320 15.06 3.02 -11.07
CA PHE A 320 13.99 2.25 -11.72
C PHE A 320 12.60 2.62 -11.19
N THR A 321 11.56 2.22 -11.92
CA THR A 321 10.15 2.25 -11.48
C THR A 321 9.60 0.83 -11.49
N TYR A 322 8.69 0.52 -10.58
CA TYR A 322 8.00 -0.77 -10.60
C TYR A 322 7.07 -0.86 -11.81
N ASN A 323 6.90 -2.07 -12.33
CA ASN A 323 5.94 -2.33 -13.39
C ASN A 323 4.49 -2.33 -12.85
N GLN A 324 3.55 -1.83 -13.65
CA GLN A 324 2.12 -1.84 -13.33
C GLN A 324 1.32 -2.89 -14.09
N ASN A 325 1.93 -3.63 -15.02
CA ASN A 325 1.19 -4.58 -15.84
C ASN A 325 0.66 -5.74 -14.99
N PHE A 326 -0.65 -5.71 -14.74
CA PHE A 326 -1.42 -6.70 -13.98
C PHE A 326 -1.62 -8.00 -14.77
N LEU A 327 -0.55 -8.73 -15.04
CA LEU A 327 -0.65 -10.13 -15.43
C LEU A 327 -0.37 -11.00 -14.22
N ASN A 328 -1.35 -11.07 -13.32
CA ASN A 328 -1.31 -12.00 -12.20
C ASN A 328 -1.50 -13.42 -12.75
N ARG A 329 -0.47 -14.26 -12.65
CA ARG A 329 -0.71 -15.70 -12.68
C ARG A 329 -1.41 -16.05 -11.37
N LEU A 330 -2.56 -16.69 -11.46
CA LEU A 330 -3.22 -17.32 -10.31
C LEU A 330 -2.28 -18.41 -9.79
N PHE A 331 -1.64 -18.16 -8.67
CA PHE A 331 -0.88 -19.18 -7.94
C PHE A 331 -1.75 -19.81 -6.87
N LYS A 332 -1.56 -21.11 -6.69
CA LYS A 332 -2.27 -21.88 -5.68
C LYS A 332 -1.57 -21.60 -4.34
N VAL A 333 -2.25 -20.93 -3.42
CA VAL A 333 -1.80 -20.84 -2.02
C VAL A 333 -1.75 -22.28 -1.49
N TYR A 334 -0.54 -22.80 -1.30
CA TYR A 334 -0.37 -24.02 -0.55
C TYR A 334 -0.55 -23.66 0.93
N GLU A 335 -1.58 -24.20 1.56
CA GLU A 335 -1.72 -24.14 3.02
C GLU A 335 -0.45 -24.76 3.63
N ASP A 336 0.27 -23.93 4.39
CA ASP A 336 1.44 -24.36 5.16
C ASP A 336 0.96 -25.35 6.23
N ASP A 337 1.46 -26.57 6.14
CA ASP A 337 1.13 -27.64 7.09
C ASP A 337 1.63 -27.23 8.49
N ASN A 338 0.76 -27.35 9.50
CA ASN A 338 0.97 -26.81 10.85
C ASN A 338 2.16 -27.44 11.62
N ASP A 339 2.81 -28.46 11.07
CA ASP A 339 3.80 -29.28 11.76
C ASP A 339 5.10 -28.52 12.11
N PHE A 340 5.37 -27.35 11.50
CA PHE A 340 6.60 -26.57 11.73
C PHE A 340 6.35 -25.06 11.78
N LYS A 341 5.80 -24.55 12.88
CA LYS A 341 5.61 -23.11 13.10
C LYS A 341 6.90 -22.45 13.63
N ILE A 342 7.34 -21.40 12.95
CA ILE A 342 8.43 -20.52 13.38
C ILE A 342 7.83 -19.16 13.69
N ASN A 343 8.10 -18.60 14.88
CA ASN A 343 7.79 -17.21 15.14
C ASN A 343 8.91 -16.31 14.60
N ILE A 344 8.81 -15.93 13.33
CA ILE A 344 9.87 -15.14 12.67
C ILE A 344 10.00 -13.72 13.25
N HIS A 345 8.95 -13.22 13.91
CA HIS A 345 8.92 -11.88 14.48
C HIS A 345 9.79 -11.77 15.74
N GLU A 346 10.26 -12.89 16.31
CA GLU A 346 11.30 -12.86 17.35
C GLU A 346 12.67 -12.37 16.82
N TYR A 347 12.86 -12.37 15.51
CA TYR A 347 14.13 -12.14 14.87
C TYR A 347 14.11 -10.89 13.99
N GLU A 348 15.07 -10.00 14.26
CA GLU A 348 15.31 -8.79 13.47
C GLU A 348 15.94 -9.13 12.11
N ASN A 349 16.78 -10.17 12.12
CA ASN A 349 17.69 -10.50 11.04
C ASN A 349 17.49 -11.95 10.58
N ASN A 350 17.85 -12.17 9.32
CA ASN A 350 17.80 -13.46 8.68
C ASN A 350 19.00 -13.64 7.73
N GLY A 351 19.23 -14.87 7.33
CA GLY A 351 20.20 -15.29 6.33
C GLY A 351 19.65 -16.47 5.54
N VAL A 352 20.36 -16.88 4.49
CA VAL A 352 19.87 -17.92 3.58
C VAL A 352 20.91 -19.00 3.32
N ILE A 353 20.42 -20.21 3.10
CA ILE A 353 21.20 -21.37 2.67
C ILE A 353 20.46 -22.03 1.51
N THR A 354 21.07 -22.08 0.33
CA THR A 354 20.57 -22.88 -0.79
C THR A 354 21.29 -24.21 -0.78
N ALA A 355 20.59 -25.29 -0.44
CA ALA A 355 21.20 -26.59 -0.20
C ALA A 355 20.74 -27.70 -1.16
N ALA A 356 21.57 -28.72 -1.31
CA ALA A 356 21.24 -29.98 -1.96
C ALA A 356 21.44 -31.13 -0.96
N LEU A 357 20.39 -31.94 -0.77
CA LEU A 357 20.41 -33.08 0.15
C LEU A 357 20.96 -34.33 -0.53
N TYR A 358 21.79 -35.07 0.20
CA TYR A 358 22.33 -36.36 -0.20
C TYR A 358 22.07 -37.40 0.90
N ILE A 359 21.36 -38.47 0.55
CA ILE A 359 21.06 -39.61 1.44
C ILE A 359 21.74 -40.83 0.83
N GLU A 360 22.55 -41.54 1.61
CA GLU A 360 23.35 -42.68 1.13
C GLU A 360 24.23 -42.33 -0.10
N ASN A 361 24.72 -41.08 -0.16
CA ASN A 361 25.46 -40.46 -1.28
C ASN A 361 24.67 -40.23 -2.57
N GLU A 362 23.37 -40.50 -2.60
CA GLU A 362 22.50 -40.15 -3.73
C GLU A 362 21.82 -38.80 -3.51
N ARG A 363 21.76 -37.96 -4.56
CA ARG A 363 21.09 -36.67 -4.47
C ARG A 363 19.59 -36.88 -4.39
N VAL A 364 18.97 -36.27 -3.39
CA VAL A 364 17.51 -36.26 -3.25
C VAL A 364 16.90 -35.47 -4.41
N SER A 365 15.88 -36.08 -5.04
CA SER A 365 15.14 -35.50 -6.16
C SER A 365 13.62 -35.50 -5.95
N SER A 366 13.14 -35.89 -4.75
CA SER A 366 11.72 -35.85 -4.38
C SER A 366 11.40 -34.63 -3.52
N TYR A 367 10.10 -34.32 -3.42
CA TYR A 367 9.54 -33.29 -2.53
C TYR A 367 9.13 -33.82 -1.15
N ASP A 368 9.41 -35.10 -0.87
CA ASP A 368 9.02 -35.78 0.37
C ASP A 368 9.84 -35.35 1.59
N TYR A 369 10.76 -34.39 1.43
CA TYR A 369 11.68 -33.96 2.47
C TYR A 369 11.49 -32.47 2.80
N THR A 370 11.55 -32.16 4.09
CA THR A 370 11.62 -30.80 4.62
C THR A 370 12.94 -30.62 5.36
N LEU A 371 13.71 -29.60 4.97
CA LEU A 371 14.93 -29.20 5.66
C LEU A 371 14.58 -28.24 6.81
N LEU A 372 15.12 -28.51 7.99
CA LEU A 372 14.86 -27.77 9.22
C LEU A 372 16.17 -27.27 9.82
N ALA A 373 16.18 -26.02 10.29
CA ALA A 373 17.32 -25.43 11.02
C ALA A 373 16.96 -25.18 12.48
N PHE A 374 17.89 -25.50 13.37
CA PHE A 374 17.76 -25.33 14.82
C PHE A 374 18.93 -24.53 15.37
N ASN A 375 18.67 -23.72 16.41
CA ASN A 375 19.72 -23.08 17.19
C ASN A 375 20.22 -24.00 18.33
N GLU A 376 21.21 -23.54 19.10
CA GLU A 376 21.79 -24.25 20.25
C GLU A 376 20.78 -24.59 21.37
N LYS A 377 19.66 -23.88 21.43
CA LYS A 377 18.57 -24.15 22.39
C LYS A 377 17.54 -25.14 21.83
N ASN A 378 17.80 -25.72 20.66
CA ASN A 378 16.90 -26.61 19.93
C ASN A 378 15.57 -25.95 19.51
N ASN A 379 15.54 -24.61 19.39
CA ASN A 379 14.41 -23.91 18.79
C ASN A 379 14.51 -24.00 17.26
N LEU A 380 13.38 -24.21 16.59
CA LEU A 380 13.30 -24.18 15.14
C LEU A 380 13.46 -22.71 14.66
N ILE A 381 14.46 -22.48 13.82
CA ILE A 381 14.84 -21.15 13.31
C ILE A 381 14.91 -21.10 11.78
N GLY A 382 14.45 -22.14 11.09
CA GLY A 382 14.38 -22.16 9.64
C GLY A 382 13.71 -23.42 9.11
N LYS A 383 13.02 -23.30 7.98
CA LYS A 383 12.43 -24.42 7.26
C LYS A 383 12.46 -24.20 5.77
N ALA A 384 12.61 -25.27 4.99
CA ALA A 384 12.47 -25.25 3.54
C ALA A 384 11.98 -26.59 2.98
N LYS A 385 11.07 -26.51 2.03
CA LYS A 385 10.72 -27.62 1.14
C LYS A 385 11.61 -27.61 -0.10
N GLY A 386 11.68 -28.76 -0.77
CA GLY A 386 12.41 -28.87 -2.04
C GLY A 386 11.75 -28.01 -3.12
N LEU A 387 12.57 -27.33 -3.92
CA LEU A 387 12.20 -26.56 -5.09
C LEU A 387 12.95 -27.11 -6.30
N TYR A 388 12.24 -27.28 -7.43
CA TYR A 388 12.87 -27.73 -8.67
C TYR A 388 13.52 -26.56 -9.39
N PHE A 389 14.82 -26.65 -9.63
CA PHE A 389 15.54 -25.65 -10.40
C PHE A 389 15.34 -25.90 -11.90
N PRO A 390 14.81 -24.96 -12.70
CA PRO A 390 14.47 -25.23 -14.10
C PRO A 390 15.65 -25.52 -15.02
N ILE A 391 16.85 -25.03 -14.68
CA ILE A 391 18.02 -25.07 -15.57
C ILE A 391 18.61 -26.48 -15.68
N ASP A 392 18.64 -27.28 -14.61
CA ASP A 392 19.48 -28.49 -14.55
C ASP A 392 18.79 -29.87 -14.33
N GLY A 393 17.47 -30.04 -14.32
CA GLY A 393 16.65 -29.56 -13.22
C GLY A 393 16.67 -30.51 -12.02
N GLN A 394 17.44 -30.10 -11.04
CA GLN A 394 17.67 -30.77 -9.78
C GLN A 394 16.86 -30.09 -8.68
N VAL A 395 16.58 -30.82 -7.59
CA VAL A 395 15.93 -30.24 -6.41
C VAL A 395 16.97 -29.52 -5.55
N VAL A 396 16.62 -28.33 -5.10
CA VAL A 396 17.34 -27.51 -4.13
C VAL A 396 16.43 -27.13 -2.97
N PHE A 397 16.99 -26.82 -1.82
CA PHE A 397 16.26 -26.45 -0.61
C PHE A 397 16.59 -25.00 -0.27
N PRO A 398 15.71 -24.03 -0.60
CA PRO A 398 15.95 -22.62 -0.35
C PRO A 398 15.59 -22.26 1.10
N LEU A 399 16.53 -22.45 2.02
CA LEU A 399 16.34 -22.29 3.46
C LEU A 399 16.54 -20.85 3.93
N MET A 400 15.49 -20.25 4.49
CA MET A 400 15.60 -19.07 5.34
C MET A 400 16.00 -19.49 6.75
N VAL A 401 16.95 -18.77 7.35
CA VAL A 401 17.43 -18.99 8.73
C VAL A 401 17.34 -17.68 9.49
N TYR A 402 16.77 -17.71 10.69
CA TYR A 402 16.50 -16.54 11.52
C TYR A 402 17.44 -16.48 12.73
N GLY A 403 17.92 -15.28 13.07
CA GLY A 403 18.85 -15.09 14.18
C GLY A 403 19.13 -13.62 14.45
N ASN A 404 19.46 -13.29 15.71
CA ASN A 404 19.79 -11.91 16.13
C ASN A 404 21.28 -11.72 16.39
N ASP A 405 21.97 -12.76 16.85
CA ASP A 405 23.37 -12.71 17.25
C ASP A 405 24.25 -13.34 16.18
N ASN A 406 25.22 -12.57 15.69
CA ASN A 406 26.31 -13.14 14.89
C ASN A 406 27.04 -14.22 15.70
N GLN A 407 27.45 -15.29 15.02
CA GLN A 407 28.23 -16.41 15.58
C GLN A 407 27.44 -17.49 16.33
N SER A 408 26.11 -17.50 16.24
CA SER A 408 25.30 -18.59 16.80
C SER A 408 25.39 -19.87 15.94
N GLN A 409 25.52 -21.05 16.56
CA GLN A 409 25.55 -22.31 15.81
C GLN A 409 24.17 -22.66 15.22
N ILE A 410 24.17 -23.17 13.99
CA ILE A 410 23.01 -23.70 13.28
C ILE A 410 23.20 -25.20 13.07
N TYR A 411 22.24 -25.98 13.55
CA TYR A 411 22.14 -27.42 13.35
C TYR A 411 21.03 -27.72 12.36
N LEU A 412 21.29 -28.59 11.40
CA LEU A 412 20.30 -28.95 10.38
C LEU A 412 19.78 -30.37 10.61
N LYS A 413 18.48 -30.55 10.39
CA LYS A 413 17.81 -31.86 10.35
C LYS A 413 16.94 -31.94 9.10
N VAL A 414 16.75 -33.15 8.60
CA VAL A 414 15.82 -33.42 7.50
C VAL A 414 14.66 -34.25 8.03
N TYR A 415 13.44 -33.80 7.74
CA TYR A 415 12.22 -34.54 8.01
C TYR A 415 11.71 -35.19 6.72
N ASN A 416 11.54 -36.51 6.71
CA ASN A 416 10.88 -37.23 5.62
C ASN A 416 9.38 -37.30 5.91
N GLU A 417 8.57 -36.60 5.12
CA GLU A 417 7.13 -36.47 5.29
C GLU A 417 6.37 -37.79 5.07
N LYS A 418 6.90 -38.66 4.20
CA LYS A 418 6.30 -39.97 3.88
C LYS A 418 6.55 -41.00 4.96
N GLU A 419 7.77 -41.04 5.49
CA GLU A 419 8.16 -41.99 6.52
C GLU A 419 7.86 -41.48 7.93
N LYS A 420 7.61 -40.17 8.07
CA LYS A 420 7.42 -39.46 9.35
C LYS A 420 8.65 -39.59 10.26
N LYS A 421 9.85 -39.48 9.66
CA LYS A 421 11.15 -39.71 10.32
C LYS A 421 12.09 -38.51 10.21
N TYR A 422 12.94 -38.34 11.22
CA TYR A 422 14.00 -37.34 11.23
C TYR A 422 15.36 -37.96 10.93
N TYR A 423 16.21 -37.17 10.30
CA TYR A 423 17.58 -37.51 10.00
C TYR A 423 18.50 -36.33 10.33
N ASP A 424 19.64 -36.60 10.94
CA ASP A 424 20.67 -35.59 11.19
C ASP A 424 21.48 -35.28 9.92
N VAL A 425 21.83 -34.01 9.77
CA VAL A 425 22.74 -33.52 8.72
C VAL A 425 24.13 -33.34 9.32
N ASN A 426 25.16 -33.81 8.62
CA ASN A 426 26.55 -33.77 9.10
C ASN A 426 27.17 -32.37 9.13
N GLN A 427 26.68 -31.47 8.28
CA GLN A 427 27.24 -30.14 8.12
C GLN A 427 26.68 -29.23 9.20
N GLU A 428 27.58 -28.48 9.82
CA GLU A 428 27.26 -27.44 10.79
C GLU A 428 27.56 -26.07 10.22
N PHE A 429 26.76 -25.08 10.60
CA PHE A 429 26.89 -23.70 10.11
C PHE A 429 26.91 -22.72 11.25
N ILE A 430 27.46 -21.54 10.99
CA ILE A 430 27.45 -20.41 11.92
C ILE A 430 26.58 -19.33 11.32
N PHE A 431 25.59 -18.86 12.08
CA PHE A 431 24.74 -17.75 11.67
C PHE A 431 25.54 -16.46 11.59
N SER A 432 25.38 -15.75 10.47
CA SER A 432 25.74 -14.34 10.36
C SER A 432 24.62 -13.58 9.65
N ILE A 433 24.41 -12.33 10.08
CA ILE A 433 23.39 -11.45 9.51
C ILE A 433 23.61 -11.34 8.00
N ASP A 434 22.53 -11.51 7.24
CA ASP A 434 22.51 -11.41 5.78
C ASP A 434 23.43 -12.42 5.05
N MET A 435 23.85 -13.51 5.70
CA MET A 435 24.62 -14.56 5.04
C MET A 435 23.86 -15.17 3.86
N ILE A 436 24.59 -15.48 2.79
CA ILE A 436 24.08 -16.20 1.61
C ILE A 436 25.02 -17.36 1.35
N LEU A 437 24.56 -18.57 1.61
CA LEU A 437 25.37 -19.79 1.47
C LEU A 437 24.84 -20.67 0.34
N GLY A 438 25.63 -20.79 -0.73
CA GLY A 438 25.25 -21.55 -1.93
C GLY A 438 24.17 -20.85 -2.77
N ASN A 439 23.92 -21.42 -3.95
CA ASN A 439 22.84 -21.00 -4.84
C ASN A 439 22.29 -22.21 -5.62
N ALA A 440 21.31 -22.01 -6.50
CA ALA A 440 20.66 -23.14 -7.17
C ALA A 440 21.61 -23.92 -8.11
N ILE A 441 22.62 -23.24 -8.67
CA ILE A 441 23.65 -23.83 -9.53
C ILE A 441 24.73 -24.55 -8.69
N ASN A 442 25.18 -23.91 -7.60
CA ASN A 442 26.21 -24.38 -6.69
C ASN A 442 25.65 -24.48 -5.26
N PRO A 443 24.75 -25.45 -5.00
CA PRO A 443 24.12 -25.56 -3.70
C PRO A 443 25.09 -26.11 -2.66
N VAL A 444 24.88 -25.74 -1.40
CA VAL A 444 25.58 -26.34 -0.26
C VAL A 444 25.24 -27.83 -0.19
N LYS A 445 26.27 -28.67 -0.26
CA LYS A 445 26.10 -30.13 -0.17
C LYS A 445 25.85 -30.55 1.27
N LEU A 446 24.65 -31.05 1.55
CA LEU A 446 24.25 -31.61 2.84
C LEU A 446 24.18 -33.12 2.77
N THR A 447 24.94 -33.80 3.62
CA THR A 447 24.96 -35.27 3.71
C THR A 447 24.26 -35.70 4.99
N VAL A 448 23.34 -36.64 4.86
CA VAL A 448 22.55 -37.19 5.95
C VAL A 448 23.21 -38.48 6.47
N SER A 449 23.38 -38.60 7.78
CA SER A 449 24.28 -39.64 8.33
C SER A 449 23.69 -40.78 9.13
N ASN A 450 22.47 -40.72 9.68
CA ASN A 450 21.78 -41.89 10.25
C ASN A 450 20.35 -41.53 10.69
N PHE A 451 19.51 -42.55 10.80
CA PHE A 451 18.15 -42.47 11.35
C PHE A 451 18.17 -42.19 12.87
N ILE A 452 17.26 -41.33 13.33
CA ILE A 452 17.02 -41.09 14.76
C ILE A 452 15.56 -41.44 15.07
N ASP A 453 15.35 -42.41 15.96
CA ASP A 453 14.06 -42.58 16.64
C ASP A 453 13.86 -41.34 17.55
N GLN A 454 12.75 -40.63 17.33
CA GLN A 454 12.38 -39.30 17.87
C GLN A 454 12.89 -38.93 19.28
N PHE A 455 13.15 -37.63 19.46
CA PHE A 455 13.38 -36.98 20.77
C PHE A 455 12.12 -36.93 21.63
#